data_AF-A0A087T3I6-F1
#
_entry.id   AF-A0A087T3I6-F1
#
_cell.length_a   1.000
_cell.length_b   1.000
_cell.length_c   1.000
_cell.angle_alpha   90.00
_cell.angle_beta   90.00
_cell.angle_gamma   90.00
#
_symmetry.space_group_name_H-M   'P 1'
#
loop_
_entity.id
_entity.type
_entity.pdbx_description
1 polymer ?
#
loop_
_entity_poly.entity_id
_entity_poly.type
_entity_poly.pdbx_seq_one_letter_code
_entity_poly.pdbx_strand_id
1 'polypeptide(L)'
;MFLCFGLKGPIGHFDFYPNGGENQPGCRSVEEAESDIFNEISSNLLKLFTLIKKLNSGNSQEIPKSIDAILCSHIRAYELFIASIKYPSCKFKSTQCDNITNVVRDTCGVCEDNCVIMGFYSINDKQLAQKDTSIVLYLNTTEGLPYCLVKLGCSKVRYYSYTIRFSPDIKVKVGLQNFGRHQS
;
A
#
# COMPACT_ATOMS: atom_id res chain seq x y z
N MET A 1 -10.33 -2.99 -20.60
CA MET A 1 -11.13 -3.33 -19.41
C MET A 1 -10.13 -3.47 -18.27
N PHE A 2 -9.89 -2.41 -17.51
CA PHE A 2 -8.91 -2.44 -16.42
C PHE A 2 -9.60 -2.92 -15.14
N LEU A 3 -9.13 -4.04 -14.59
CA LEU A 3 -9.71 -4.72 -13.43
C LEU A 3 -9.37 -4.00 -12.13
N CYS A 4 -9.92 -2.79 -11.94
CA CYS A 4 -9.76 -2.01 -10.71
C CYS A 4 -11.13 -1.86 -10.02
N PHE A 5 -11.35 -2.58 -8.93
CA PHE A 5 -12.60 -2.54 -8.14
C PHE A 5 -12.67 -1.36 -7.16
N GLY A 6 -11.66 -0.47 -7.16
CA GLY A 6 -11.59 0.72 -6.33
C GLY A 6 -11.97 1.99 -7.09
N LEU A 7 -12.50 2.99 -6.38
CA LEU A 7 -12.74 4.33 -6.92
C LEU A 7 -11.44 5.14 -6.85
N LYS A 8 -11.07 5.79 -7.96
CA LYS A 8 -9.88 6.67 -8.00
C LYS A 8 -10.15 8.05 -7.40
N GLY A 9 -11.33 8.61 -7.69
CA GLY A 9 -11.69 9.95 -7.22
C GLY A 9 -12.07 9.95 -5.73
N PRO A 10 -11.79 11.05 -5.01
CA PRO A 10 -12.24 11.21 -3.63
C PRO A 10 -13.77 11.31 -3.56
N ILE A 11 -14.37 10.63 -2.58
CA ILE A 11 -15.84 10.61 -2.38
C ILE A 11 -16.25 10.80 -0.91
N GLY A 12 -15.29 10.90 0.01
CA GLY A 12 -15.53 11.10 1.44
C GLY A 12 -15.09 12.49 1.92
N HIS A 13 -15.29 12.75 3.21
CA HIS A 13 -14.66 13.90 3.87
C HIS A 13 -13.15 13.67 4.06
N PHE A 14 -12.77 12.41 4.29
CA PHE A 14 -11.40 11.93 4.35
C PHE A 14 -11.25 10.78 3.37
N ASP A 15 -10.41 10.94 2.37
CA ASP A 15 -10.10 9.90 1.40
C ASP A 15 -8.65 9.45 1.58
N PHE A 16 -8.47 8.24 2.10
CA PHE A 16 -7.16 7.68 2.40
C PHE A 16 -6.66 6.78 1.27
N TYR A 17 -5.41 6.99 0.87
CA TYR A 17 -4.75 6.25 -0.19
C TYR A 17 -3.47 5.59 0.35
N PRO A 18 -3.58 4.50 1.13
CA PRO A 18 -2.42 3.78 1.64
C PRO A 18 -1.58 3.24 0.46
N ASN A 19 -0.26 3.45 0.52
CA ASN A 19 0.70 3.03 -0.50
C ASN A 19 0.32 3.50 -1.91
N GLY A 20 -0.31 4.67 -2.02
CA GLY A 20 -0.72 5.24 -3.31
C GLY A 20 -2.09 4.79 -3.81
N GLY A 21 -2.77 3.88 -3.10
CA GLY A 21 -4.15 3.49 -3.37
C GLY A 21 -4.37 2.45 -4.47
N GLU A 22 -3.31 1.90 -5.06
CA GLU A 22 -3.41 0.90 -6.14
C GLU A 22 -2.86 -0.47 -5.71
N ASN A 23 -1.54 -0.60 -5.57
CA ASN A 23 -0.89 -1.85 -5.20
C ASN A 23 -0.49 -1.84 -3.73
N GLN A 24 -0.98 -2.81 -2.96
CA GLN A 24 -0.66 -2.90 -1.54
C GLN A 24 0.53 -3.83 -1.31
N PRO A 25 1.44 -3.52 -0.36
CA PRO A 25 2.56 -4.39 -0.03
C PRO A 25 2.10 -5.82 0.32
N GLY A 26 2.87 -6.81 -0.14
CA GLY A 26 2.54 -8.23 -0.01
C GLY A 26 1.56 -8.76 -1.07
N CYS A 27 0.98 -7.90 -1.90
CA CYS A 27 0.18 -8.29 -3.06
C CYS A 27 1.02 -8.23 -4.35
N ARG A 28 0.75 -9.11 -5.31
CA ARG A 28 1.31 -9.00 -6.67
C ARG A 28 0.75 -7.79 -7.38
N SER A 29 1.53 -7.19 -8.27
CA SER A 29 1.05 -6.04 -9.04
C SER A 29 -0.02 -6.44 -10.04
N VAL A 30 -0.92 -5.51 -10.36
CA VAL A 30 -1.94 -5.70 -11.40
C VAL A 30 -1.28 -5.99 -12.76
N GLU A 31 -0.13 -5.37 -13.05
CA GLU A 31 0.61 -5.56 -14.30
C GLU A 31 1.15 -7.00 -14.44
N GLU A 32 1.71 -7.56 -13.36
CA GLU A 32 2.11 -8.97 -13.32
C GLU A 32 0.89 -9.90 -13.47
N ALA A 33 -0.22 -9.58 -12.79
CA ALA A 33 -1.45 -10.37 -12.85
C ALA A 33 -2.13 -10.34 -14.22
N GLU A 34 -2.14 -9.19 -14.91
CA GLU A 34 -2.70 -9.02 -16.24
C GLU A 34 -1.92 -9.83 -17.28
N SER A 35 -0.60 -9.92 -17.14
CA SER A 35 0.24 -10.74 -18.03
C SER A 35 -0.08 -12.24 -17.89
N ASP A 36 -0.29 -12.73 -16.66
CA ASP A 36 -0.68 -14.11 -16.38
C ASP A 36 -2.09 -14.41 -16.95
N ILE A 37 -3.05 -13.51 -16.74
CA ILE A 37 -4.43 -13.65 -17.25
C ILE A 37 -4.43 -13.68 -18.78
N PHE A 38 -3.69 -12.78 -19.44
CA PHE A 38 -3.63 -12.74 -20.91
C PHE A 38 -3.01 -14.02 -21.49
N ASN A 39 -1.94 -14.53 -20.87
CA ASN A 39 -1.31 -15.80 -21.27
C ASN A 39 -2.24 -17.00 -21.06
N GLU A 40 -3.05 -17.01 -20.00
CA GLU A 40 -4.04 -18.07 -19.75
C GLU A 40 -5.23 -18.01 -20.71
N ILE A 41 -5.73 -16.82 -21.04
CA ILE A 41 -6.93 -16.61 -21.88
C ILE A 41 -6.61 -16.72 -23.38
N SER A 42 -5.43 -16.25 -23.81
CA SER A 42 -4.99 -16.34 -25.22
C SER A 42 -4.76 -17.78 -25.70
N SER A 43 -4.68 -18.73 -24.75
CA SER A 43 -4.27 -20.11 -25.02
C SER A 43 -5.40 -21.07 -25.41
N ASN A 44 -6.68 -20.85 -25.02
CA ASN A 44 -7.82 -21.71 -25.41
C ASN A 44 -9.16 -21.18 -24.88
N LEU A 45 -10.23 -21.17 -25.68
CA LEU A 45 -11.61 -20.90 -25.21
C LEU A 45 -12.07 -21.87 -24.11
N LEU A 46 -11.57 -23.11 -24.11
CA LEU A 46 -11.86 -24.11 -23.08
C LEU A 46 -11.27 -23.74 -21.72
N LYS A 47 -10.10 -23.09 -21.71
CA LYS A 47 -9.47 -22.60 -20.47
C LYS A 47 -10.26 -21.44 -19.89
N LEU A 48 -10.75 -20.53 -20.73
CA LEU A 48 -11.62 -19.42 -20.31
C LEU A 48 -12.92 -19.90 -19.66
N PHE A 49 -13.60 -20.88 -20.27
CA PHE A 49 -14.80 -21.49 -19.67
C PHE A 49 -14.52 -22.15 -18.32
N THR A 50 -13.37 -22.81 -18.19
CA THR A 50 -12.94 -23.45 -16.95
C THR A 50 -12.64 -22.39 -15.87
N LEU A 51 -11.99 -21.29 -16.24
CA LEU A 51 -11.69 -20.15 -15.37
C LEU A 51 -12.97 -19.52 -14.80
N ILE A 52 -13.95 -19.24 -15.67
CA ILE A 52 -15.24 -18.65 -15.27
C ILE A 52 -16.00 -19.59 -14.33
N LYS A 53 -15.98 -20.90 -14.59
CA LYS A 53 -16.58 -21.90 -13.67
C LYS A 53 -15.91 -21.90 -12.30
N LYS A 54 -14.58 -21.75 -12.23
CA LYS A 54 -13.83 -21.65 -10.97
C LYS A 54 -14.13 -20.37 -10.19
N LEU A 55 -14.31 -19.25 -10.88
CA LEU A 55 -14.71 -18.00 -10.24
C LEU A 55 -16.14 -18.07 -9.68
N ASN A 56 -17.06 -18.69 -10.43
CA ASN A 56 -18.45 -18.84 -10.02
C ASN A 56 -18.68 -19.94 -8.97
N SER A 57 -17.70 -20.81 -8.71
CA SER A 57 -17.84 -21.88 -7.71
C SER A 57 -17.65 -21.41 -6.27
N GLY A 58 -17.19 -20.16 -6.06
CA GLY A 58 -17.00 -19.58 -4.74
C GLY A 58 -15.92 -20.29 -3.89
N ASN A 59 -15.18 -21.23 -4.48
CA ASN A 59 -14.17 -22.01 -3.78
C ASN A 59 -12.81 -21.32 -3.92
N SER A 60 -12.41 -20.62 -2.86
CA SER A 60 -11.20 -19.77 -2.80
C SER A 60 -9.89 -20.50 -3.13
N GLN A 61 -9.84 -21.83 -2.99
CA GLN A 61 -8.66 -22.65 -3.27
C GLN A 61 -8.39 -22.88 -4.77
N GLU A 62 -9.33 -22.55 -5.66
CA GLU A 62 -9.15 -22.69 -7.12
C GLU A 62 -9.08 -21.36 -7.87
N ILE A 63 -9.07 -20.23 -7.15
CA ILE A 63 -8.90 -18.92 -7.77
C ILE A 63 -7.47 -18.84 -8.36
N PRO A 64 -7.32 -18.51 -9.65
CA PRO A 64 -6.01 -18.30 -10.25
C PRO A 64 -5.20 -17.29 -9.43
N LYS A 65 -3.91 -17.56 -9.23
CA LYS A 65 -3.00 -16.65 -8.50
C LYS A 65 -3.00 -15.21 -9.06
N SER A 66 -3.40 -15.05 -10.32
CA SER A 66 -3.56 -13.74 -10.96
C SER A 66 -4.81 -12.97 -10.51
N ILE A 67 -5.90 -13.65 -10.17
CA ILE A 67 -7.11 -13.02 -9.62
C ILE A 67 -6.96 -12.78 -8.12
N ASP A 68 -6.20 -13.64 -7.43
CA ASP A 68 -5.77 -13.45 -6.04
C ASP A 68 -5.00 -12.12 -5.86
N ALA A 69 -4.19 -11.72 -6.84
CA ALA A 69 -3.45 -10.45 -6.82
C ALA A 69 -4.36 -9.21 -6.75
N ILE A 70 -5.41 -9.18 -7.59
CA ILE A 70 -6.36 -8.07 -7.65
C ILE A 70 -7.20 -8.03 -6.37
N LEU A 71 -7.65 -9.20 -5.91
CA LEU A 71 -8.44 -9.31 -4.69
C LEU A 71 -7.61 -8.96 -3.45
N CYS A 72 -6.33 -9.30 -3.40
CA CYS A 72 -5.44 -9.00 -2.28
C CYS A 72 -5.39 -7.49 -1.96
N SER A 73 -5.11 -6.66 -2.96
CA SER A 73 -5.07 -5.20 -2.78
C SER A 73 -6.44 -4.62 -2.44
N HIS A 74 -7.52 -5.17 -3.03
CA HIS A 74 -8.88 -4.73 -2.76
C HIS A 74 -9.33 -5.03 -1.31
N ILE A 75 -9.08 -6.26 -0.86
CA ILE A 75 -9.39 -6.76 0.48
C ILE A 75 -8.60 -6.01 1.56
N ARG A 76 -7.39 -5.53 1.25
CA ARG A 76 -6.55 -4.80 2.20
C ARG A 76 -7.25 -3.61 2.88
N ALA A 77 -8.19 -2.96 2.21
CA ALA A 77 -8.93 -1.84 2.79
C ALA A 77 -9.64 -2.20 4.11
N TYR A 78 -10.36 -3.34 4.14
CA TYR A 78 -11.04 -3.77 5.37
C TYR A 78 -10.03 -4.28 6.42
N GLU A 79 -8.94 -4.92 5.99
CA GLU A 79 -7.91 -5.42 6.89
C GLU A 79 -7.20 -4.30 7.64
N LEU A 80 -6.88 -3.21 6.93
CA LEU A 80 -6.31 -2.00 7.51
C LEU A 80 -7.30 -1.37 8.50
N PHE A 81 -8.59 -1.34 8.18
CA PHE A 81 -9.60 -0.83 9.11
C PHE A 81 -9.66 -1.68 10.40
N ILE A 82 -9.71 -3.01 10.28
CA ILE A 82 -9.69 -3.91 11.45
C ILE A 82 -8.39 -3.74 12.25
N ALA A 83 -7.23 -3.64 11.58
CA ALA A 83 -5.94 -3.46 12.23
C ALA A 83 -5.88 -2.14 13.02
N SER A 84 -6.50 -1.07 12.52
CA SER A 84 -6.57 0.22 13.23
C SER A 84 -7.25 0.11 14.59
N ILE A 85 -8.17 -0.86 14.76
CA ILE A 85 -8.89 -1.13 16.01
C ILE A 85 -8.09 -2.11 16.88
N LYS A 86 -7.62 -3.22 16.29
CA LYS A 86 -6.93 -4.29 17.03
C LYS A 86 -5.56 -3.88 17.56
N TYR A 87 -4.87 -2.96 16.89
CA TYR A 87 -3.52 -2.53 17.24
C TYR A 87 -3.48 -1.01 17.46
N PRO A 88 -4.08 -0.49 18.54
CA PRO A 88 -4.23 0.95 18.74
C PRO A 88 -2.90 1.70 18.97
N SER A 89 -1.81 1.00 19.30
CA SER A 89 -0.45 1.55 19.34
C SER A 89 0.15 1.79 17.95
N CYS A 90 -0.35 1.08 16.94
CA CYS A 90 0.03 1.17 15.54
C CYS A 90 -0.77 2.29 14.87
N LYS A 91 -0.36 3.54 15.07
CA LYS A 91 -1.07 4.71 14.50
C LYS A 91 -0.77 4.84 13.01
N PHE A 92 -1.78 4.62 12.18
CA PHE A 92 -1.74 4.91 10.74
C PHE A 92 -1.78 6.43 10.48
N LYS A 93 -0.69 7.12 10.83
CA LYS A 93 -0.51 8.54 10.54
C LYS A 93 -0.55 8.76 9.03
N SER A 94 -1.36 9.73 8.60
CA SER A 94 -1.45 10.13 7.20
C SER A 94 -1.03 11.58 7.00
N THR A 95 -0.48 11.86 5.82
CA THR A 95 -0.17 13.21 5.35
C THR A 95 -1.25 13.65 4.38
N GLN A 96 -1.72 14.90 4.53
CA GLN A 96 -2.54 15.53 3.52
C GLN A 96 -1.75 15.78 2.23
N CYS A 97 -2.38 15.50 1.10
CA CYS A 97 -1.88 15.77 -0.24
C CYS A 97 -2.80 16.76 -0.94
N ASP A 98 -2.24 17.58 -1.82
CA ASP A 98 -3.02 18.56 -2.60
C ASP A 98 -4.00 17.89 -3.57
N ASN A 99 -3.63 16.73 -4.11
CA ASN A 99 -4.41 15.99 -5.09
C ASN A 99 -3.96 14.52 -5.21
N ILE A 100 -4.77 13.72 -5.90
CA ILE A 100 -4.52 12.31 -6.22
C ILE A 100 -3.22 12.09 -7.02
N THR A 101 -2.78 13.06 -7.81
CA THR A 101 -1.54 12.92 -8.59
C THR A 101 -0.32 12.88 -7.69
N ASN A 102 -0.31 13.68 -6.62
CA ASN A 102 0.78 13.67 -5.66
C ASN A 102 0.81 12.37 -4.83
N VAL A 103 -0.37 11.80 -4.55
CA VAL A 103 -0.54 10.47 -3.94
C VAL A 103 0.13 9.40 -4.79
N VAL A 104 -0.22 9.32 -6.08
CA VAL A 104 0.31 8.29 -6.99
C VAL A 104 1.81 8.43 -7.20
N ARG A 105 2.34 9.66 -7.18
CA ARG A 105 3.78 9.93 -7.35
C ARG A 105 4.60 9.78 -6.08
N ASP A 106 3.97 9.51 -4.94
CA ASP A 106 4.63 9.53 -3.63
C ASP A 106 5.41 10.84 -3.39
N THR A 107 4.73 11.95 -3.66
CA THR A 107 5.30 13.31 -3.49
C THR A 107 4.58 14.11 -2.42
N CYS A 108 3.73 13.44 -1.65
CA CYS A 108 3.13 14.03 -0.47
C CYS A 108 4.21 14.29 0.59
N GLY A 109 4.05 15.36 1.37
CA GLY A 109 4.97 15.65 2.46
C GLY A 109 4.99 14.58 3.56
N VAL A 110 5.82 14.80 4.57
CA VAL A 110 5.81 13.97 5.79
C VAL A 110 4.95 14.64 6.85
N CYS A 111 4.07 13.88 7.48
CA CYS A 111 3.35 14.35 8.65
C CYS A 111 4.13 14.07 9.94
N GLU A 112 4.54 15.14 10.63
CA GLU A 112 5.24 15.06 11.90
C GLU A 112 4.23 15.02 13.07
N ASP A 113 3.42 16.08 13.18
CA ASP A 113 2.44 16.31 14.24
C ASP A 113 1.04 16.60 13.66
N ASN A 114 -0.01 16.39 14.49
CA ASN A 114 -1.42 16.63 14.15
C ASN A 114 -1.91 15.92 12.87
N CYS A 115 -1.39 14.72 12.62
CA CYS A 115 -1.78 13.88 11.49
C CYS A 115 -3.19 13.31 11.70
N VAL A 116 -3.99 13.32 10.64
CA VAL A 116 -5.23 12.54 10.60
C VAL A 116 -4.86 11.06 10.65
N ILE A 117 -5.50 10.31 11.55
CA ILE A 117 -5.23 8.87 11.72
C ILE A 117 -6.23 8.07 10.89
N MET A 118 -5.74 7.25 9.96
CA MET A 118 -6.59 6.38 9.14
C MET A 118 -7.30 5.32 9.99
N GLY A 119 -8.51 4.95 9.55
CA GLY A 119 -9.31 3.87 10.12
C GLY A 119 -10.29 4.37 11.17
N PHE A 120 -10.53 3.58 12.22
CA PHE A 120 -11.52 3.90 13.26
C PHE A 120 -11.27 5.24 13.96
N TYR A 121 -10.00 5.63 14.12
CA TYR A 121 -9.63 6.84 14.84
C TYR A 121 -9.75 8.13 14.02
N SER A 122 -10.08 8.06 12.73
CA SER A 122 -10.34 9.25 11.88
C SER A 122 -11.48 10.12 12.40
N ILE A 123 -12.40 9.54 13.19
CA ILE A 123 -13.49 10.25 13.84
C ILE A 123 -13.02 11.34 14.82
N ASN A 124 -11.78 11.22 15.34
CA ASN A 124 -11.21 12.22 16.24
C ASN A 124 -10.90 13.55 15.53
N ASP A 125 -10.84 13.53 14.21
CA ASP A 125 -10.57 14.68 13.36
C ASP A 125 -11.83 15.22 12.68
N LYS A 126 -13.03 14.79 13.09
CA LYS A 126 -14.32 15.15 12.47
C LYS A 126 -14.55 16.65 12.28
N GLN A 127 -13.91 17.50 13.08
CA GLN A 127 -13.95 18.97 12.94
C GLN A 127 -13.33 19.47 11.63
N LEU A 128 -12.45 18.69 11.00
CA LEU A 128 -11.85 19.00 9.71
C LEU A 128 -12.80 18.68 8.54
N ALA A 129 -13.83 17.87 8.76
CA ALA A 129 -14.78 17.49 7.73
C ALA A 129 -15.69 18.69 7.38
N GLN A 130 -15.55 19.21 6.16
CA GLN A 130 -16.42 20.27 5.63
C GLN A 130 -17.30 19.72 4.51
N LYS A 131 -18.52 20.26 4.43
CA LYS A 131 -19.49 19.89 3.41
C LYS A 131 -18.92 20.11 2.01
N ASP A 132 -19.14 19.15 1.11
CA ASP A 132 -18.74 19.19 -0.30
C ASP A 132 -17.21 19.34 -0.52
N THR A 133 -16.42 18.99 0.49
CA THR A 133 -14.95 18.94 0.40
C THR A 133 -14.44 17.56 0.77
N SER A 134 -13.32 17.17 0.16
CA SER A 134 -12.57 15.98 0.54
C SER A 134 -11.13 16.36 0.87
N ILE A 135 -10.64 15.80 1.98
CA ILE A 135 -9.24 15.85 2.36
C ILE A 135 -8.59 14.56 1.86
N VAL A 136 -7.69 14.71 0.89
CA VAL A 136 -6.92 13.62 0.30
C VAL A 136 -5.73 13.31 1.21
N LEU A 137 -5.65 12.07 1.67
CA LEU A 137 -4.69 11.62 2.68
C LEU A 137 -3.87 10.45 2.15
N TYR A 138 -2.55 10.51 2.33
CA TYR A 138 -1.61 9.48 1.95
C TYR A 138 -0.90 8.93 3.18
N LEU A 139 -0.57 7.64 3.14
CA LEU A 139 0.22 6.97 4.16
C LEU A 139 0.87 5.72 3.58
N ASN A 140 1.91 5.25 4.25
CA ASN A 140 2.56 3.99 3.92
C ASN A 140 2.25 2.92 4.98
N THR A 141 2.11 1.67 4.52
CA THR A 141 1.88 0.51 5.37
C THR A 141 2.88 -0.61 5.01
N THR A 142 3.03 -1.60 5.88
CA THR A 142 3.80 -2.81 5.60
C THR A 142 2.91 -3.90 4.98
N GLU A 143 3.52 -5.00 4.53
CA GLU A 143 2.81 -6.15 3.94
C GLU A 143 2.05 -7.02 4.95
N GLY A 144 2.49 -6.99 6.21
CA GLY A 144 1.99 -7.83 7.29
C GLY A 144 1.57 -7.03 8.51
N LEU A 145 0.74 -7.66 9.35
CA LEU A 145 0.27 -7.09 10.61
C LEU A 145 1.43 -6.63 11.50
N PRO A 146 1.29 -5.51 12.22
CA PRO A 146 0.09 -4.68 12.34
C PRO A 146 -0.05 -3.62 11.22
N TYR A 147 0.69 -3.74 10.12
CA TYR A 147 0.70 -2.85 8.96
C TYR A 147 1.32 -1.45 9.14
N CYS A 148 1.68 -1.00 10.35
CA CYS A 148 2.39 0.27 10.49
C CYS A 148 3.87 0.14 10.17
N LEU A 149 4.41 1.23 9.64
CA LEU A 149 5.84 1.45 9.62
C LEU A 149 6.36 1.55 11.04
N VAL A 150 7.24 0.62 11.42
CA VAL A 150 8.02 0.74 12.64
C VAL A 150 8.98 1.91 12.43
N LYS A 151 8.78 3.03 13.13
CA LYS A 151 9.85 4.02 13.31
C LYS A 151 10.95 3.31 14.09
N LEU A 152 11.90 2.70 13.38
CA LEU A 152 13.18 2.34 13.97
C LEU A 152 13.81 3.68 14.37
N GLY A 153 13.65 4.05 15.64
CA GLY A 153 14.45 5.12 16.22
C GLY A 153 15.90 4.79 15.86
N CYS A 154 16.55 5.68 15.11
CA CYS A 154 17.96 5.52 14.77
C CYS A 154 18.78 5.69 16.06
N SER A 155 18.81 4.67 16.91
CA SER A 155 19.79 4.57 17.98
C SER A 155 21.14 4.32 17.31
N LYS A 156 22.10 5.22 17.57
CA LYS A 156 23.50 5.23 17.09
C LYS A 156 23.85 4.08 16.15
N VAL A 157 23.67 4.36 14.86
CA VAL A 157 23.98 3.44 13.78
C VAL A 157 25.49 3.37 13.58
N ARG A 158 26.09 2.18 13.55
CA ARG A 158 27.42 2.02 12.94
C ARG A 158 27.23 2.05 11.43
N TYR A 159 27.66 3.15 10.82
CA TYR A 159 27.68 3.30 9.37
C TYR A 159 28.91 2.60 8.79
N TYR A 160 28.68 1.56 7.99
CA TYR A 160 29.72 1.02 7.12
C TYR A 160 29.45 1.57 5.73
N SER A 161 30.42 2.28 5.17
CA SER A 161 30.31 2.74 3.78
C SER A 161 31.46 2.22 2.96
N TYR A 162 31.13 1.59 1.83
CA TYR A 162 32.09 1.20 0.82
C TYR A 162 31.97 2.16 -0.36
N THR A 163 33.10 2.64 -0.85
CA THR A 163 33.15 3.44 -2.08
C THR A 163 33.72 2.59 -3.19
N ILE A 164 32.88 2.28 -4.17
CA ILE A 164 33.27 1.58 -5.39
C ILE A 164 33.59 2.65 -6.43
N ARG A 165 34.84 2.68 -6.92
CA ARG A 165 35.20 3.49 -8.09
C ARG A 165 34.89 2.69 -9.35
N PHE A 166 34.02 3.23 -10.18
CA PHE A 166 33.72 2.66 -11.50
C PHE A 166 34.60 3.28 -12.60
N SER A 167 35.04 4.53 -12.42
CA SER A 167 35.95 5.25 -13.31
C SER A 167 36.73 6.33 -12.53
N PRO A 168 37.67 7.06 -13.15
CA PRO A 168 38.38 8.16 -12.49
C PRO A 168 37.44 9.21 -11.88
N ASP A 169 36.30 9.45 -12.52
CA ASP A 169 35.35 10.52 -12.18
C ASP A 169 34.09 10.01 -11.48
N ILE A 170 33.81 8.70 -11.47
CA ILE A 170 32.58 8.13 -10.90
C ILE A 170 32.89 7.27 -9.66
N LYS A 171 32.41 7.75 -8.52
CA LYS A 171 32.42 7.04 -7.23
C LYS A 171 30.99 6.77 -6.80
N VAL A 172 30.67 5.50 -6.57
CA VAL A 172 29.39 5.10 -5.96
C VAL A 172 29.66 4.75 -4.50
N LYS A 173 28.92 5.38 -3.59
CA LYS A 173 29.00 5.10 -2.15
C LYS A 173 27.80 4.26 -1.74
N VAL A 174 28.05 3.04 -1.26
CA VAL A 174 27.01 2.18 -0.70
C VAL A 174 27.13 2.22 0.81
N GLY A 175 26.07 2.62 1.49
CA GLY A 175 25.97 2.62 2.95
C GLY A 175 25.19 1.41 3.43
N LEU A 176 25.76 0.63 4.34
CA LEU A 176 25.08 -0.43 5.07
C LEU A 176 24.79 0.05 6.49
N GLN A 177 23.55 -0.17 6.92
CA GLN A 177 23.05 0.22 8.24
C GLN A 177 22.71 -1.05 9.04
N ASN A 178 23.45 -1.29 10.12
CA ASN A 178 23.13 -2.35 11.07
C ASN A 178 22.24 -1.79 12.17
N PHE A 179 21.02 -2.33 12.29
CA PHE A 179 20.08 -2.01 13.36
C PHE A 179 20.30 -2.95 14.55
N GLY A 180 20.78 -2.43 15.68
CA GLY A 180 20.67 -3.14 16.96
C GLY A 180 19.27 -2.94 17.53
N ARG A 181 18.51 -4.03 17.77
CA ARG A 181 17.22 -3.93 18.49
C ARG A 181 17.49 -3.53 19.93
N HIS A 182 17.03 -2.36 20.34
CA HIS A 182 16.63 -2.13 21.73
C HIS A 182 15.14 -2.41 21.83
N GLN A 183 14.77 -3.45 22.57
CA GLN A 183 13.42 -3.59 23.10
C GLN A 183 13.28 -2.59 24.24
N SER A 184 12.34 -1.66 24.14
CA SER A 184 11.86 -0.84 25.26
C SER A 184 10.39 -1.13 25.48
#